data_AF-A0A9R0R0C6-F1
#
_entry.id   AF-A0A9R0R0C6-F1
#
_cell.length_a   1.000
_cell.length_b   1.000
_cell.length_c   1.000
_cell.angle_alpha   90.00
_cell.angle_beta   90.00
_cell.angle_gamma   90.00
#
_symmetry.space_group_name_H-M   'P 1'
#
loop_
_entity.id
_entity.type
_entity.pdbx_description
1 polymer ?
#
loop_
_entity_poly.entity_id
_entity_poly.type
_entity_poly.pdbx_seq_one_letter_code
_entity_poly.pdbx_strand_id
1 'polypeptide(L)'
;MARPSRLYLLAYNSLQAIGWSVALLRLLPCLAPPVSVRPAYAAAGDLICFLQTCAVLETVHAAVGLVPTSPFLAFLQWGGRTHFILALLRQIPEVQGSLSVFITFMAWSISEVIRYSHYALTTLKVCPAWMTYLRYTAFIPLYPIGVGPGESKLRNSFAPHCAHKNNLP
;
A
#
# COMPACT_ATOMS: atom_id res chain seq x y z
N MET A 1 -30.47 11.76 13.61
CA MET A 1 -30.02 12.29 12.30
C MET A 1 -28.49 12.32 12.27
N ALA A 2 -27.86 11.56 11.37
CA ALA A 2 -26.41 11.65 11.20
C ALA A 2 -26.06 13.06 10.68
N ARG A 3 -25.08 13.72 11.30
CA ARG A 3 -24.60 15.04 10.82
C ARG A 3 -24.09 14.85 9.38
N PRO A 4 -24.36 15.76 8.43
CA PRO A 4 -23.95 15.61 7.03
C PRO A 4 -22.45 15.36 6.86
N SER A 5 -21.62 15.94 7.75
CA SER A 5 -20.18 15.69 7.82
C SER A 5 -19.81 14.22 8.08
N ARG A 6 -20.59 13.50 8.91
CA ARG A 6 -20.36 12.07 9.17
C ARG A 6 -20.73 11.20 7.99
N LEU A 7 -21.79 11.53 7.26
CA LEU A 7 -22.16 10.80 6.06
C LEU A 7 -21.12 10.99 4.95
N TYR A 8 -20.64 12.21 4.78
CA TYR A 8 -19.55 12.53 3.87
C TYR A 8 -18.26 11.75 4.20
N LEU A 9 -17.82 11.78 5.47
CA LEU A 9 -16.62 11.04 5.89
C LEU A 9 -16.80 9.53 5.73
N LEU A 10 -17.99 9.00 6.00
CA LEU A 10 -18.29 7.59 5.78
C LEU A 10 -18.17 7.24 4.30
N ALA A 11 -18.82 8.00 3.41
CA ALA A 11 -18.75 7.78 1.97
C ALA A 11 -17.31 7.87 1.45
N TYR A 12 -16.57 8.89 1.87
CA TYR A 12 -15.15 9.07 1.50
C TYR A 12 -14.29 7.87 1.94
N ASN A 13 -14.38 7.48 3.22
CA ASN A 13 -13.60 6.37 3.76
C ASN A 13 -13.99 5.04 3.11
N SER A 14 -15.28 4.80 2.85
CA SER A 14 -15.74 3.60 2.16
C SER A 14 -15.26 3.55 0.71
N LEU A 15 -15.31 4.66 -0.04
CA LEU A 15 -14.82 4.74 -1.42
C LEU A 15 -13.31 4.49 -1.48
N GLN A 16 -12.54 5.09 -0.57
CA GLN A 16 -11.11 4.83 -0.46
C GLN A 16 -10.84 3.35 -0.12
N ALA A 17 -11.54 2.76 0.86
CA ALA A 17 -11.39 1.36 1.22
C ALA A 17 -11.65 0.42 0.03
N ILE A 18 -12.71 0.70 -0.75
CA ILE A 18 -13.03 -0.05 -1.97
C ILE A 18 -11.93 0.13 -3.02
N GLY A 19 -11.48 1.37 -3.26
CA GLY A 19 -10.41 1.66 -4.22
C GLY A 19 -9.12 0.90 -3.91
N TRP A 20 -8.66 0.94 -2.65
CA TRP A 20 -7.47 0.21 -2.23
C TRP A 20 -7.68 -1.31 -2.24
N SER A 21 -8.90 -1.79 -1.99
CA SER A 21 -9.23 -3.22 -2.13
C SER A 21 -9.16 -3.66 -3.59
N VAL A 22 -9.64 -2.85 -4.52
CA VAL A 22 -9.52 -3.12 -5.97
C VAL A 22 -8.06 -3.11 -6.39
N ALA A 23 -7.25 -2.17 -5.90
CA ALA A 23 -5.81 -2.15 -6.16
C ALA A 23 -5.12 -3.43 -5.65
N LEU A 24 -5.49 -3.89 -4.44
CA LEU A 24 -5.00 -5.14 -3.88
C LEU A 24 -5.39 -6.35 -4.74
N LEU A 25 -6.67 -6.44 -5.13
CA LEU A 25 -7.17 -7.52 -5.99
C LEU A 25 -6.50 -7.54 -7.36
N ARG A 26 -6.15 -6.37 -7.92
CA ARG A 26 -5.40 -6.26 -9.19
C ARG A 26 -3.96 -6.78 -9.06
N LEU A 27 -3.40 -6.74 -7.86
CA LEU A 27 -2.05 -7.24 -7.56
C LEU A 27 -2.02 -8.75 -7.21
N LEU A 28 -3.14 -9.33 -6.77
CA LEU A 28 -3.21 -10.76 -6.42
C LEU A 28 -2.83 -11.72 -7.56
N PRO A 29 -3.26 -11.53 -8.82
CA PRO A 29 -2.85 -12.38 -9.93
C PRO A 29 -1.33 -12.38 -10.19
N CYS A 30 -0.61 -11.32 -9.80
CA CYS A 30 0.84 -11.26 -9.94
C CYS A 30 1.57 -12.21 -8.96
N LEU A 31 0.89 -12.74 -7.94
CA LEU A 31 1.40 -13.78 -7.05
C LEU A 31 1.25 -15.20 -7.63
N ALA A 32 0.41 -15.38 -8.64
CA ALA A 32 0.18 -16.69 -9.23
C ALA A 32 1.40 -17.16 -10.04
N PRO A 33 1.81 -18.44 -9.94
CA PRO A 33 2.90 -18.97 -10.74
C PRO A 33 2.56 -18.99 -12.25
N PRO A 34 3.50 -18.62 -13.14
CA PRO A 34 4.83 -18.07 -12.85
C PRO A 34 4.71 -16.62 -12.36
N VAL A 35 5.34 -16.33 -11.20
CA VAL A 35 5.30 -15.00 -10.56
C VAL A 35 5.86 -13.96 -11.54
N SER A 36 4.96 -13.26 -12.22
CA SER A 36 5.28 -12.21 -13.16
C SER A 36 5.11 -10.87 -12.45
N VAL A 37 6.23 -10.32 -11.99
CA VAL A 37 6.32 -8.98 -11.37
C VAL A 37 6.27 -7.86 -12.42
N ARG A 38 6.47 -8.19 -13.69
CA ARG A 38 6.62 -7.25 -14.80
C ARG A 38 5.39 -6.38 -15.08
N PRO A 39 4.13 -6.82 -14.87
CA PRO A 39 2.96 -5.97 -15.07
C PRO A 39 2.37 -5.40 -13.76
N ALA A 40 3.00 -5.56 -12.59
CA ALA A 40 2.41 -5.10 -11.33
C ALA A 40 2.10 -3.59 -11.32
N TYR A 41 3.06 -2.79 -11.79
CA TYR A 41 2.89 -1.35 -11.96
C TYR A 41 1.82 -1.03 -13.02
N ALA A 42 1.82 -1.72 -14.15
CA ALA A 42 0.80 -1.53 -15.19
C ALA A 42 -0.61 -1.93 -14.72
N ALA A 43 -0.73 -2.89 -13.80
CA ALA A 43 -2.00 -3.40 -13.32
C ALA A 43 -2.67 -2.49 -12.28
N ALA A 44 -1.89 -1.89 -11.38
CA ALA A 44 -2.42 -1.15 -10.23
C ALA A 44 -1.74 0.21 -9.96
N GLY A 45 -0.64 0.55 -10.63
CA GLY A 45 0.15 1.76 -10.37
C GLY A 45 -0.62 3.06 -10.60
N ASP A 46 -1.37 3.16 -11.69
CA ASP A 46 -2.20 4.33 -11.98
C ASP A 46 -3.31 4.51 -10.93
N LEU A 47 -3.95 3.40 -10.53
CA LEU A 47 -4.98 3.40 -9.51
C LEU A 47 -4.41 3.81 -8.14
N ILE A 48 -3.26 3.27 -7.75
CA ILE A 48 -2.57 3.62 -6.50
C ILE A 48 -2.17 5.10 -6.51
N CYS A 49 -1.65 5.62 -7.63
CA CYS A 49 -1.30 7.04 -7.77
C CYS A 49 -2.52 7.94 -7.66
N PHE A 50 -3.65 7.54 -8.24
CA PHE A 50 -4.92 8.25 -8.12
C PHE A 50 -5.43 8.27 -6.67
N LEU A 51 -5.50 7.10 -6.03
CA LEU A 51 -5.95 6.98 -4.63
C LEU A 51 -5.06 7.75 -3.66
N GLN A 52 -3.75 7.74 -3.92
CA GLN A 52 -2.77 8.51 -3.15
C GLN A 52 -2.99 10.02 -3.33
N THR A 53 -3.31 10.47 -4.53
CA THR A 53 -3.64 11.89 -4.79
C THR A 53 -4.93 12.28 -4.07
N CYS A 54 -5.95 11.43 -4.11
CA CYS A 54 -7.19 11.63 -3.36
C CYS A 54 -6.96 11.71 -1.84
N ALA A 55 -5.93 11.03 -1.31
CA ALA A 55 -5.60 11.07 0.12
C ALA A 55 -5.17 12.46 0.62
N VAL A 56 -4.85 13.43 -0.26
CA VAL A 56 -4.61 14.82 0.15
C VAL A 56 -5.83 15.45 0.82
N LEU A 57 -7.03 14.95 0.50
CA LEU A 57 -8.27 15.38 1.12
C LEU A 57 -8.27 15.13 2.63
N GLU A 58 -7.53 14.14 3.14
CA GLU A 58 -7.40 13.91 4.58
C GLU A 58 -6.66 15.07 5.27
N THR A 59 -5.63 15.60 4.63
CA THR A 59 -4.94 16.81 5.09
C THR A 59 -5.90 17.99 5.12
N VAL A 60 -6.75 18.12 4.10
CA VAL A 60 -7.78 19.16 4.05
C VAL A 60 -8.83 18.96 5.15
N HIS A 61 -9.27 17.73 5.41
CA HIS A 61 -10.22 17.42 6.49
C HIS A 61 -9.64 17.77 7.86
N ALA A 62 -8.36 17.49 8.08
CA ALA A 62 -7.64 17.90 9.29
C ALA A 62 -7.53 19.43 9.39
N ALA A 63 -7.28 20.13 8.28
CA ALA A 63 -7.14 21.59 8.25
C ALA A 63 -8.46 22.32 8.52
N VAL A 64 -9.57 21.78 8.01
CA VAL A 64 -10.93 22.30 8.23
C VAL A 64 -11.47 21.92 9.63
N GLY A 65 -10.76 21.07 10.38
CA GLY A 65 -11.18 20.62 11.71
C GLY A 65 -12.31 19.58 11.68
N LEU A 66 -12.52 18.89 10.55
CA LEU A 66 -13.45 17.76 10.45
C LEU A 66 -12.96 16.54 11.24
N VAL A 67 -11.64 16.41 11.42
CA VAL A 67 -10.97 15.33 12.14
C VAL A 67 -10.02 15.94 13.17
N PRO A 68 -9.97 15.44 14.42
CA PRO A 68 -9.11 15.96 15.48
C PRO A 68 -7.63 15.52 15.29
N THR A 69 -7.06 15.77 14.13
CA THR A 69 -5.66 15.45 13.79
C THR A 69 -4.94 16.72 13.35
N SER A 70 -3.67 16.85 13.73
CA SER A 70 -2.88 18.01 13.29
C SER A 70 -2.72 17.99 11.76
N PRO A 71 -3.18 19.04 11.04
CA PRO A 71 -3.10 19.09 9.59
C PRO A 71 -1.67 19.03 9.08
N PHE A 72 -0.71 19.57 9.83
CA PHE A 72 0.71 19.52 9.48
C PHE A 72 1.25 18.08 9.52
N LEU A 73 0.89 17.30 10.55
CA LEU A 73 1.30 15.90 10.63
C LEU A 73 0.65 15.05 9.53
N ALA A 74 -0.63 15.29 9.23
CA ALA A 74 -1.31 14.64 8.12
C ALA A 74 -0.67 14.98 6.77
N PHE A 75 -0.27 16.24 6.56
CA PHE A 75 0.43 16.68 5.36
C PHE A 75 1.79 16.00 5.21
N LEU A 76 2.61 15.95 6.26
CA LEU A 76 3.92 15.30 6.21
C LEU A 76 3.80 13.80 5.94
N GLN A 77 2.82 13.15 6.57
CA GLN A 77 2.57 11.72 6.37
C GLN A 77 2.11 11.40 4.95
N TRP A 78 1.23 12.22 4.39
CA TRP A 78 0.82 12.13 2.99
C TRP A 78 1.98 12.46 2.04
N GLY A 79 2.67 13.58 2.28
CA GLY A 79 3.76 14.09 1.47
C GLY A 79 4.92 13.12 1.35
N GLY A 80 5.36 12.51 2.46
CA GLY A 80 6.43 11.51 2.43
C GLY A 80 6.07 10.28 1.58
N ARG A 81 4.81 9.85 1.63
CA ARG A 81 4.29 8.73 0.85
C ARG A 81 4.12 9.06 -0.64
N THR A 82 3.52 10.21 -0.95
CA THR A 82 3.31 10.68 -2.31
C THR A 82 4.62 10.99 -3.00
N HIS A 83 5.59 11.56 -2.28
CA HIS A 83 6.94 11.77 -2.77
C HIS A 83 7.60 10.44 -3.13
N PHE A 84 7.47 9.40 -2.29
CA PHE A 84 8.00 8.07 -2.61
C PHE A 84 7.41 7.52 -3.93
N ILE A 85 6.08 7.59 -4.13
CA ILE A 85 5.46 7.13 -5.40
C ILE A 85 5.96 7.95 -6.59
N LEU A 86 5.83 9.28 -6.51
CA LEU A 86 6.11 10.15 -7.65
C LEU A 86 7.60 10.20 -7.98
N ALA A 87 8.47 10.19 -6.96
CA ALA A 87 9.91 10.23 -7.15
C ALA A 87 10.47 8.87 -7.60
N LEU A 88 10.05 7.73 -7.02
CA LEU A 88 10.62 6.44 -7.42
C LEU A 88 10.01 5.86 -8.70
N LEU A 89 8.69 5.98 -8.88
CA LEU A 89 8.04 5.29 -10.00
C LEU A 89 8.09 6.09 -11.29
N ARG A 90 8.01 7.42 -11.25
CA ARG A 90 8.07 8.22 -12.49
C ARG A 90 9.48 8.52 -12.97
N GLN A 91 10.49 8.54 -12.09
CA GLN A 91 11.85 8.87 -12.49
C GLN A 91 12.65 7.67 -13.01
N ILE A 92 12.29 6.44 -12.60
CA ILE A 92 13.09 5.25 -12.87
C ILE A 92 12.19 4.14 -13.45
N PRO A 93 11.97 4.09 -14.77
CA PRO A 93 11.17 3.04 -15.40
C PRO A 93 11.75 1.63 -15.19
N GLU A 94 13.06 1.51 -14.97
CA GLU A 94 13.76 0.24 -14.75
C GLU A 94 13.36 -0.45 -13.44
N VAL A 95 12.96 0.31 -12.41
CA VAL A 95 12.53 -0.27 -11.12
C VAL A 95 11.05 -0.62 -11.08
N GLN A 96 10.24 -0.14 -12.04
CA GLN A 96 8.79 -0.43 -12.10
C GLN A 96 8.51 -1.93 -12.26
N GLY A 97 9.41 -2.67 -12.89
CA GLY A 97 9.33 -4.13 -13.05
C GLY A 97 9.97 -4.94 -11.93
N SER A 98 10.45 -4.29 -10.86
CA SER A 98 11.14 -4.96 -9.77
C SER A 98 10.17 -5.63 -8.78
N LEU A 99 10.60 -6.75 -8.21
CA LEU A 99 9.85 -7.43 -7.14
C LEU A 99 9.65 -6.52 -5.93
N SER A 100 10.59 -5.62 -5.66
CA SER A 100 10.51 -4.65 -4.55
C SER A 100 9.30 -3.73 -4.69
N VAL A 101 9.05 -3.18 -5.89
CA VAL A 101 7.88 -2.33 -6.15
C VAL A 101 6.58 -3.11 -5.94
N PHE A 102 6.52 -4.34 -6.42
CA PHE A 102 5.36 -5.22 -6.22
C PHE A 102 5.07 -5.43 -4.73
N ILE A 103 6.09 -5.76 -3.94
CA ILE A 103 5.91 -5.99 -2.49
C ILE A 103 5.49 -4.70 -1.78
N THR A 104 6.09 -3.56 -2.12
CA THR A 104 5.70 -2.26 -1.55
C THR A 104 4.25 -1.94 -1.87
N PHE A 105 3.78 -2.14 -3.10
CA PHE A 105 2.39 -1.90 -3.49
C PHE A 105 1.40 -2.82 -2.79
N MET A 106 1.75 -4.10 -2.65
CA MET A 106 0.95 -5.06 -1.89
C MET A 106 0.83 -4.66 -0.42
N ALA A 107 1.97 -4.41 0.22
CA ALA A 107 2.05 -3.98 1.61
C ALA A 107 1.22 -2.72 1.84
N TRP A 108 1.37 -1.74 0.96
CA TRP A 108 0.69 -0.48 1.08
C TRP A 108 -0.82 -0.60 0.85
N SER A 109 -1.25 -1.34 -0.17
CA SER A 109 -2.67 -1.58 -0.42
C SER A 109 -3.34 -2.27 0.78
N ILE A 110 -2.70 -3.27 1.39
CA ILE A 110 -3.21 -3.92 2.61
C ILE A 110 -3.33 -2.91 3.76
N SER A 111 -2.28 -2.11 4.00
CA SER A 111 -2.26 -1.12 5.07
C SER A 111 -3.39 -0.09 4.92
N GLU A 112 -3.61 0.40 3.70
CA GLU A 112 -4.64 1.41 3.41
C GLU A 112 -6.05 0.82 3.49
N VAL A 113 -6.29 -0.41 3.00
CA VAL A 113 -7.59 -1.09 3.16
C VAL A 113 -7.96 -1.18 4.63
N ILE A 114 -7.03 -1.60 5.49
CA ILE A 114 -7.28 -1.70 6.93
C ILE A 114 -7.56 -0.32 7.53
N ARG A 115 -6.78 0.70 7.16
CA ARG A 115 -6.92 2.07 7.67
C ARG A 115 -8.29 2.68 7.33
N TYR A 116 -8.66 2.66 6.05
CA TYR A 116 -9.92 3.25 5.60
C TYR A 116 -11.14 2.46 6.09
N SER A 117 -11.04 1.13 6.17
CA SER A 117 -12.09 0.30 6.78
C SER A 117 -12.28 0.63 8.26
N HIS A 118 -11.18 0.82 9.00
CA HIS A 118 -11.22 1.26 10.40
C HIS A 118 -11.85 2.65 10.54
N TYR A 119 -11.50 3.61 9.66
CA TYR A 119 -12.10 4.94 9.66
C TYR A 119 -13.59 4.94 9.32
N ALA A 120 -14.03 4.12 8.37
CA ALA A 120 -15.44 3.94 8.05
C ALA A 120 -16.23 3.38 9.25
N LEU A 121 -15.72 2.32 9.89
CA LEU A 121 -16.38 1.70 11.05
C LEU A 121 -16.35 2.58 12.30
N THR A 122 -15.28 3.36 12.49
CA THR A 122 -15.18 4.36 13.56
C THR A 122 -16.22 5.47 13.35
N THR A 123 -16.45 5.89 12.10
CA THR A 123 -17.50 6.87 11.77
C THR A 123 -18.89 6.33 12.07
N LEU A 124 -19.10 5.02 11.92
CA LEU A 124 -20.33 4.32 12.29
C LEU A 124 -20.46 4.03 13.80
N LYS A 125 -19.43 4.30 14.61
CA LYS A 125 -19.33 3.91 16.03
C LYS A 125 -19.45 2.40 16.31
N VAL A 126 -19.22 1.55 15.29
CA VAL A 126 -19.26 0.08 15.41
C VAL A 126 -17.86 -0.51 15.29
N CYS A 127 -16.82 0.23 15.70
CA CYS A 127 -15.45 -0.20 15.48
C CYS A 127 -15.12 -1.46 16.31
N PRO A 128 -14.91 -2.63 15.68
CA PRO A 128 -14.61 -3.85 16.40
C PRO A 128 -13.16 -3.86 16.89
N ALA A 129 -12.90 -4.43 18.06
CA ALA A 129 -11.55 -4.53 18.63
C ALA A 129 -10.56 -5.29 17.72
N TRP A 130 -11.05 -6.28 16.97
CA TRP A 130 -10.23 -7.06 16.02
C TRP A 130 -9.70 -6.23 14.85
N MET A 131 -10.41 -5.17 14.44
CA MET A 131 -9.97 -4.29 13.34
C MET A 131 -8.81 -3.40 13.81
N THR A 132 -8.88 -2.92 15.05
CA THR A 132 -7.78 -2.20 15.69
C THR A 132 -6.58 -3.12 15.87
N TYR A 133 -6.79 -4.38 16.29
CA TYR A 133 -5.72 -5.37 16.37
C TYR A 133 -5.05 -5.61 15.01
N LEU A 134 -5.82 -5.82 13.94
CA LEU A 134 -5.26 -5.96 12.58
C LEU A 134 -4.41 -4.77 12.16
N ARG A 135 -4.81 -3.53 12.48
CA ARG A 135 -4.02 -2.34 12.19
C ARG A 135 -2.63 -2.38 12.84
N TYR A 136 -2.54 -2.84 14.09
CA TYR A 136 -1.27 -2.89 14.82
C TYR A 136 -0.45 -4.15 14.50
N THR A 137 -1.11 -5.27 14.19
CA THR A 137 -0.46 -6.56 13.95
C THR A 137 -0.08 -6.76 12.48
N ALA A 138 -0.76 -6.11 11.52
CA ALA A 138 -0.49 -6.29 10.09
C ALA A 138 0.91 -5.81 9.65
N PHE A 139 1.55 -4.91 10.40
CA PHE A 139 2.93 -4.48 10.13
C PHE A 139 3.97 -5.57 10.44
N ILE A 140 3.66 -6.49 11.36
CA ILE A 140 4.58 -7.53 11.84
C ILE A 140 4.89 -8.58 10.77
N PRO A 141 3.92 -9.14 10.01
CA PRO A 141 4.20 -10.06 8.90
C PRO A 141 4.58 -9.33 7.60
N LEU A 142 4.18 -8.07 7.42
CA LEU A 142 4.54 -7.28 6.22
C LEU A 142 6.05 -7.04 6.12
N TYR A 143 6.71 -6.82 7.26
CA TYR A 143 8.15 -6.58 7.34
C TYR A 143 9.00 -7.75 6.81
N PRO A 144 8.81 -9.01 7.24
CA PRO A 144 9.54 -10.16 6.70
C PRO A 144 9.10 -10.55 5.29
N ILE A 145 7.85 -10.30 4.87
CA ILE A 145 7.40 -10.52 3.49
C ILE A 145 8.03 -9.49 2.53
N GLY A 146 8.37 -8.29 3.02
CA GLY A 146 9.19 -7.27 2.33
C GLY A 146 10.59 -7.74 1.95
N VAL A 147 11.25 -8.46 2.85
CA VAL A 147 12.69 -8.77 2.78
C VAL A 147 12.95 -10.21 2.33
N GLY A 148 12.15 -11.17 2.80
CA GLY A 148 12.38 -12.60 2.61
C GLY A 148 12.34 -13.10 1.15
N PRO A 149 11.28 -12.83 0.37
CA PRO A 149 11.14 -13.39 -0.97
C PRO A 149 12.19 -12.83 -1.95
N GLY A 150 12.63 -11.59 -1.74
CA GLY A 150 13.67 -10.95 -2.54
C GLY A 150 15.04 -11.59 -2.34
N GLU A 151 15.43 -11.80 -1.08
CA GLU A 151 16.73 -12.39 -0.75
C GLU A 151 16.81 -13.89 -1.06
N SER A 152 15.70 -14.61 -0.90
CA SER A 152 15.63 -16.06 -1.17
C SER A 152 15.77 -16.38 -2.67
N LYS A 153 15.12 -15.58 -3.52
CA LYS A 153 15.22 -15.72 -4.99
C LYS A 153 16.58 -15.26 -5.51
N LEU A 154 17.15 -14.18 -4.99
CA LEU A 154 18.51 -13.75 -5.34
C LEU A 154 19.53 -14.84 -4.98
N ARG A 155 19.47 -15.39 -3.77
CA ARG A 155 20.37 -16.48 -3.34
C ARG A 155 20.29 -17.71 -4.25
N ASN A 156 19.09 -18.12 -4.64
CA ASN A 156 18.91 -19.28 -5.51
C ASN A 156 19.31 -19.03 -6.98
N SER A 157 19.25 -17.78 -7.47
CA SER A 157 19.78 -17.41 -8.79
C SER A 157 21.31 -17.27 -8.80
N PHE A 158 21.95 -16.91 -7.67
CA PHE A 158 23.42 -16.83 -7.56
C PHE A 158 24.08 -18.21 -7.32
N ALA A 159 23.38 -19.16 -6.68
CA ALA A 159 23.89 -20.50 -6.42
C ALA A 159 24.43 -21.26 -7.66
N PRO A 160 23.75 -21.30 -8.82
CA PRO A 160 24.27 -21.96 -10.01
C PRO A 160 25.44 -21.20 -10.68
N HIS A 161 25.58 -19.89 -10.45
CA HIS A 161 26.67 -19.09 -11.03
C HIS A 161 28.01 -19.30 -10.30
N CYS A 162 27.98 -19.51 -8.97
CA CYS A 162 29.18 -19.89 -8.22
C CYS A 162 29.59 -21.35 -8.44
N ALA A 163 28.63 -22.26 -8.68
CA ALA A 163 28.93 -23.67 -8.97
C ALA A 163 29.64 -23.86 -10.32
N HIS A 164 29.35 -23.00 -11.31
CA HIS A 164 29.99 -23.07 -12.63
C HIS A 164 31.42 -22.47 -12.65
N LYS A 165 31.76 -21.63 -11.65
CA LYS A 165 33.08 -21.01 -11.52
C LYS A 165 34.09 -21.90 -10.77
N ASN A 166 33.61 -22.89 -10.02
CA ASN A 166 34.44 -23.87 -9.29
C ASN A 166 34.58 -25.22 -10.02
N ASN A 167 34.02 -25.37 -11.22
CA ASN A 167 34.11 -26.57 -12.08
C ASN A 167 34.68 -26.24 -13.47
N LEU A 168 35.51 -25.21 -13.56
CA LEU A 168 36.42 -25.04 -14.70
C LEU A 168 37.79 -25.59 -14.25
N PRO A 169 38.39 -26.52 -15.03
CA PRO A 169 39.65 -27.18 -14.69
C PRO A 169 40.84 -26.22 -14.57
#